data_AF-A0A061NNF4-F1
#
_entry.id   AF-A0A061NNF4-F1
#
_cell.length_a   1.000
_cell.length_b   1.000
_cell.length_c   1.000
_cell.angle_alpha   90.00
_cell.angle_beta   90.00
_cell.angle_gamma   90.00
#
_symmetry.space_group_name_H-M   'P 1'
#
loop_
_entity.id
_entity.type
_entity.pdbx_description
1 polymer ?
#
loop_
_entity_poly.entity_id
_entity_poly.type
_entity_poly.pdbx_seq_one_letter_code
_entity_poly.pdbx_strand_id
1 'polypeptide(L)'
;MYKMKYFHQEMRKIEKQLYKMGVATKVQMERVPTALFSKDEKHATQLISEDETIDRFDQQVHTDVLNLIMLQPPLPHELRVLTSMMRVARN
;
A
#
# COMPACT_ATOMS: atom_id res chain seq x y z
N MET A 1 -7.91 -20.26 19.70
CA MET A 1 -6.74 -20.48 18.81
C MET A 1 -7.02 -20.16 17.33
N TYR A 2 -8.20 -20.48 16.77
CA TYR A 2 -8.53 -20.20 15.35
C TYR A 2 -8.54 -18.70 14.98
N LYS A 3 -9.13 -17.83 15.83
CA LYS A 3 -9.22 -16.38 15.59
C LYS A 3 -7.85 -15.68 15.44
N MET A 4 -6.85 -16.05 16.25
CA MET A 4 -5.50 -15.49 16.11
C MET A 4 -4.80 -15.92 14.82
N LYS A 5 -5.01 -17.15 14.36
CA LYS A 5 -4.45 -17.62 13.08
C LYS A 5 -5.04 -16.83 11.90
N TYR A 6 -6.35 -16.58 11.92
CA TYR A 6 -7.02 -15.77 10.91
C TYR A 6 -6.52 -14.32 10.91
N PHE A 7 -6.45 -13.68 12.08
CA PHE A 7 -5.94 -12.31 12.21
C PHE A 7 -4.53 -12.15 11.64
N HIS A 8 -3.59 -13.02 12.01
CA HIS A 8 -2.24 -12.99 11.46
C HIS A 8 -2.18 -13.31 9.95
N GLN A 9 -3.11 -14.10 9.43
CA GLN A 9 -3.22 -14.33 7.99
C GLN A 9 -3.65 -13.04 7.26
N GLU A 10 -4.65 -12.34 7.77
CA GLU A 10 -5.09 -11.06 7.19
C GLU A 10 -4.01 -9.99 7.30
N MET A 11 -3.31 -9.89 8.44
CA MET A 11 -2.14 -9.00 8.56
C MET A 11 -1.07 -9.29 7.50
N ARG A 12 -0.75 -10.56 7.24
CA ARG A 12 0.22 -10.93 6.18
C ARG A 12 -0.27 -10.57 4.78
N LYS A 13 -1.58 -10.56 4.54
CA LYS A 13 -2.13 -10.11 3.24
C LYS A 13 -1.90 -8.60 3.07
N ILE A 14 -2.17 -7.81 4.11
CA ILE A 14 -1.93 -6.36 4.11
C ILE A 14 -0.44 -6.07 3.91
N GLU A 15 0.45 -6.77 4.61
CA GLU A 15 1.90 -6.66 4.43
C GLU A 15 2.34 -6.97 2.98
N LYS A 16 1.76 -8.01 2.37
CA LYS A 16 2.02 -8.36 0.97
C LYS A 16 1.52 -7.29 0.00
N GLN A 17 0.41 -6.61 0.30
CA GLN A 17 -0.08 -5.49 -0.50
C GLN A 17 0.87 -4.29 -0.40
N LEU A 18 1.32 -3.94 0.81
CA LEU A 18 2.34 -2.90 1.03
C LEU A 18 3.63 -3.20 0.26
N TYR A 19 4.09 -4.46 0.28
CA TYR A 19 5.26 -4.85 -0.51
C TYR A 19 5.05 -4.61 -2.01
N LYS A 20 3.88 -5.00 -2.55
CA LYS A 20 3.55 -4.76 -3.96
C LYS A 20 3.48 -3.27 -4.29
N MET A 21 2.89 -2.47 -3.40
CA MET A 21 2.85 -1.02 -3.53
C MET A 21 4.27 -0.46 -3.63
N GLY A 22 5.17 -0.84 -2.72
CA GLY A 22 6.56 -0.39 -2.74
C GLY A 22 7.32 -0.78 -4.01
N VAL A 23 7.08 -1.99 -4.55
CA VAL A 23 7.65 -2.41 -5.84
C VAL A 23 7.11 -1.53 -6.97
N ALA A 24 5.80 -1.27 -7.02
CA ALA A 24 5.19 -0.42 -8.04
C ALA A 24 5.72 1.02 -7.97
N THR A 25 5.79 1.61 -6.76
CA THR A 25 6.36 2.94 -6.52
C THR A 25 7.80 3.00 -7.00
N LYS A 26 8.62 1.98 -6.68
CA LYS A 26 10.01 1.93 -7.14
C LYS A 26 10.12 1.94 -8.66
N VAL A 27 9.31 1.12 -9.35
CA VAL A 27 9.31 1.06 -10.82
C VAL A 27 8.91 2.40 -11.44
N GLN A 28 7.94 3.10 -10.87
CA GLN A 28 7.56 4.44 -11.33
C GLN A 28 8.67 5.46 -11.08
N MET A 29 9.31 5.44 -9.90
CA MET A 29 10.43 6.33 -9.58
C MET A 29 11.61 6.15 -10.54
N GLU A 30 11.92 4.91 -10.95
CA GLU A 30 12.98 4.64 -11.93
C GLU A 30 12.70 5.26 -13.31
N ARG A 31 11.43 5.55 -13.64
CA ARG A 31 11.01 6.17 -14.91
C ARG A 31 10.97 7.69 -14.87
N VAL A 32 10.99 8.31 -13.69
CA VAL A 32 10.93 9.77 -13.51
C VAL A 32 12.03 10.50 -14.28
N PRO A 33 13.32 10.10 -14.24
CA PRO A 33 14.38 10.81 -14.96
C PRO A 33 14.13 10.83 -16.47
N THR A 34 13.69 9.70 -17.04
CA THR A 34 13.38 9.61 -18.47
C THR A 34 12.23 10.52 -18.84
N ALA A 35 11.14 10.52 -18.07
CA ALA A 35 10.00 11.41 -18.29
C ALA A 35 10.40 12.90 -18.19
N LEU A 36 11.30 13.25 -17.27
CA LEU A 36 11.72 14.63 -17.04
C LEU A 36 12.65 15.17 -18.13
N PHE A 37 13.62 14.38 -18.58
CA PHE A 37 14.68 14.87 -19.48
C PHE A 37 14.39 14.64 -20.97
N SER A 38 13.49 13.72 -21.33
CA SER A 38 13.23 13.37 -22.74
C SER A 38 12.35 14.37 -23.51
N LYS A 39 11.73 15.35 -22.84
CA LYS A 39 10.67 16.22 -23.39
C LYS A 39 9.50 15.44 -24.02
N ASP A 40 9.33 14.17 -23.65
CA ASP A 40 8.23 13.34 -24.09
C ASP A 40 7.02 13.53 -23.16
N GLU A 41 6.14 14.44 -23.57
CA GLU A 41 4.90 14.76 -22.85
C GLU A 41 3.98 13.54 -22.68
N LYS A 42 4.00 12.58 -23.62
CA LYS A 42 3.17 11.37 -23.51
C LYS A 42 3.68 10.46 -22.40
N HIS A 43 4.99 10.25 -22.33
CA HIS A 43 5.60 9.46 -21.25
C HIS A 43 5.37 10.11 -19.89
N ALA A 44 5.48 11.43 -19.78
CA ALA A 44 5.18 12.16 -18.54
C ALA A 44 3.71 12.02 -18.13
N THR A 45 2.78 12.21 -19.06
CA THR A 45 1.34 12.07 -18.81
C THR A 45 0.98 10.65 -18.38
N GLN A 46 1.58 9.64 -19.04
CA GLN A 46 1.39 8.25 -18.65
C GLN A 46 1.89 8.00 -17.22
N LEU A 47 3.08 8.48 -16.88
CA LEU A 47 3.63 8.30 -15.53
C LEU A 47 2.73 8.92 -14.45
N ILE A 48 2.17 10.11 -14.70
CA ILE A 48 1.19 10.75 -13.80
C ILE A 48 -0.06 9.86 -13.66
N SER A 49 -0.60 9.34 -14.76
CA SER A 49 -1.79 8.47 -14.70
C SER A 49 -1.54 7.16 -13.96
N GLU A 50 -0.31 6.65 -13.98
CA GLU A 50 0.04 5.41 -13.29
C GLU A 50 0.12 5.58 -11.76
N ASP A 51 0.34 6.79 -11.26
CA ASP A 51 0.35 7.13 -9.83
C ASP A 51 -0.99 6.80 -9.15
N GLU A 52 -2.10 6.87 -9.90
CA GLU A 52 -3.42 6.39 -9.41
C GLU A 52 -3.39 4.94 -8.93
N THR A 53 -2.44 4.13 -9.42
CA THR A 53 -2.26 2.76 -8.94
C THR A 53 -1.72 2.72 -7.52
N ILE A 54 -0.83 3.65 -7.16
CA ILE A 54 -0.29 3.80 -5.81
C ILE A 54 -1.39 4.29 -4.86
N ASP A 55 -2.18 5.27 -5.30
CA ASP A 55 -3.37 5.74 -4.54
C ASP A 55 -4.35 4.60 -4.25
N ARG A 56 -4.61 3.73 -5.24
CA ARG A 56 -5.47 2.56 -5.05
C ARG A 56 -4.89 1.58 -4.02
N PHE A 57 -3.56 1.41 -3.98
CA PHE A 57 -2.94 0.58 -2.95
C PHE A 57 -3.11 1.20 -1.55
N ASP A 58 -2.92 2.50 -1.40
CA ASP A 58 -3.13 3.20 -0.12
C ASP A 58 -4.55 3.00 0.40
N GLN A 59 -5.54 3.26 -0.47
CA GLN A 59 -6.95 3.06 -0.15
C GLN A 59 -7.25 1.61 0.25
N GLN A 60 -6.75 0.64 -0.52
CA GLN A 60 -6.98 -0.78 -0.22
C GLN A 60 -6.37 -1.19 1.12
N VAL A 61 -5.14 -0.76 1.43
CA VAL A 61 -4.49 -1.03 2.71
C VAL A 61 -5.32 -0.45 3.87
N HIS A 62 -5.79 0.79 3.74
CA HIS A 62 -6.63 1.43 4.75
C HIS A 62 -7.95 0.67 4.95
N THR A 63 -8.63 0.31 3.86
CA THR A 63 -9.87 -0.47 3.91
C THR A 63 -9.65 -1.83 4.57
N ASP A 64 -8.60 -2.55 4.22
CA ASP A 64 -8.33 -3.89 4.76
C ASP A 64 -7.97 -3.83 6.25
N VAL A 65 -7.19 -2.83 6.68
CA VAL A 65 -6.91 -2.62 8.10
C VAL A 65 -8.19 -2.33 8.89
N LEU A 66 -9.03 -1.42 8.40
CA LEU A 66 -10.29 -1.09 9.06
C LEU A 66 -11.24 -2.29 9.13
N ASN A 67 -11.37 -3.03 8.03
CA ASN A 67 -12.17 -4.26 7.98
C ASN A 67 -11.66 -5.30 8.99
N LEU A 68 -10.34 -5.47 9.10
CA LEU A 68 -9.75 -6.39 10.06
C LEU A 68 -10.05 -5.98 11.51
N ILE A 69 -9.95 -4.69 11.83
CA ILE A 69 -10.28 -4.15 13.16
C ILE A 69 -11.78 -4.35 13.48
N MET A 70 -12.67 -4.10 12.51
CA MET A 70 -14.12 -4.26 12.67
C MET A 70 -14.51 -5.72 12.90
N LEU A 71 -13.90 -6.64 12.13
CA LEU A 71 -14.16 -8.08 12.26
C LEU A 71 -13.59 -8.65 13.56
N GLN A 72 -12.43 -8.15 13.98
CA GLN A 72 -11.73 -8.61 15.17
C GLN A 72 -10.96 -7.45 15.83
N PRO A 73 -11.46 -6.92 16.96
CA PRO A 73 -10.74 -5.91 17.73
C PRO A 73 -9.34 -6.41 18.13
N PRO A 74 -8.27 -5.70 17.73
CA PRO A 74 -6.89 -6.12 18.01
C PRO A 74 -6.46 -5.80 19.44
N LEU A 75 -5.42 -6.48 19.91
CA LEU A 75 -4.69 -6.08 21.11
C LEU A 75 -3.92 -4.77 20.87
N PRO A 76 -3.54 -4.02 21.93
CA PRO A 76 -2.87 -2.72 21.76
C PRO A 76 -1.58 -2.76 20.91
N HIS A 77 -0.80 -3.85 21.01
CA HIS A 77 0.41 -4.01 20.20
C HIS A 77 0.08 -4.28 18.72
N GLU A 78 -0.96 -5.06 18.42
CA GLU A 78 -1.42 -5.34 17.07
C GLU A 78 -1.99 -4.07 16.41
N LEU A 79 -2.74 -3.26 17.17
CA LEU A 79 -3.24 -1.97 16.71
C LEU A 79 -2.09 -1.01 16.33
N ARG A 80 -1.00 -1.03 17.10
CA ARG A 80 0.21 -0.25 16.75
C ARG A 80 0.79 -0.71 15.42
N VAL A 81 0.89 -2.02 15.18
CA VAL A 81 1.40 -2.53 13.90
C VAL A 81 0.48 -2.14 12.74
N LEU A 82 -0.83 -2.31 12.89
CA LEU A 82 -1.81 -1.94 11.87
C LEU A 82 -1.78 -0.45 11.53
N THR A 83 -1.68 0.42 12.54
CA THR A 83 -1.57 1.87 12.33
C THR A 83 -0.23 2.26 11.70
N SER A 84 0.87 1.56 12.02
CA SER A 84 2.14 1.72 11.32
C SER A 84 2.04 1.32 9.85
N MET A 85 1.35 0.22 9.52
CA MET A 85 1.11 -0.20 8.13
C MET A 85 0.35 0.86 7.34
N MET A 86 -0.70 1.46 7.90
CA MET A 86 -1.44 2.57 7.27
C MET A 86 -0.53 3.79 7.02
N ARG A 87 0.34 4.11 7.97
CA ARG A 87 1.29 5.24 7.84
C ARG A 87 2.37 5.00 6.79
N VAL A 88 2.76 3.74 6.57
CA VAL A 88 3.72 3.41 5.49
C VAL A 88 3.04 3.48 4.12
N ALA A 89 1.73 3.16 4.05
CA ALA A 89 0.95 3.27 2.82
C ALA A 89 0.76 4.73 2.38
N ARG A 90 0.47 5.60 3.35
CA ARG A 90 0.27 7.04 3.17
C ARG A 90 1.63 7.76 3.26
N ASN A 91 2.34 7.85 2.14
CA ASN A 91 3.53 8.70 2.02
C ASN A 91 3.19 9.99 1.28
#